data_AF-A0A261CR61-F1
#
_entry.id   AF-A0A261CR61-F1
#
_cell.length_a   1.000
_cell.length_b   1.000
_cell.length_c   1.000
_cell.angle_alpha   90.00
_cell.angle_beta   90.00
_cell.angle_gamma   90.00
#
_symmetry.space_group_name_H-M   'P 1'
#
loop_
_entity.id
_entity.type
_entity.pdbx_description
1 polymer ?
#
loop_
_entity_poly.entity_id
_entity_poly.type
_entity_poly.pdbx_seq_one_letter_code
_entity_poly.pdbx_strand_id
1 'polypeptide(L)'
;MPPASKKKKSTREYIWIYGCPTLKEGCFEFHPNVQEHIEKSFNRGKKMCQIYVFGDTWDLDLVQMIKTKKDDHDKYQIKRIIPSKAKKYHIQGISEAYYKKMEGFRQTDNICNICLYPPSIPTRIQDCGHEFCFACLKSNYMMGLECPTCRGRIPPELFRDPKRYDLPIDIECPVEYANDCTSMFALTEEGKCSANSSVQLRRSQRSTRTKYYWIYQATDYGWYRYDPKNEKYLEESYIRKKSSCTIFICGFKMSINLKSNVQERISEGEVHRRKIKRIKAGDLKNHRVRGISGIQSYAYPVISE
;
A
#
# COMPACT_ATOMS: atom_id res chain seq x y z
N MET A 1 0.00 20.11 -17.56
CA MET A 1 0.26 18.77 -18.11
C MET A 1 1.18 18.02 -17.15
N PRO A 2 0.71 16.98 -16.44
CA PRO A 2 1.63 16.12 -15.72
C PRO A 2 2.51 15.40 -16.77
N PRO A 3 3.80 15.16 -16.50
CA PRO A 3 4.63 14.42 -17.43
C PRO A 3 4.00 13.04 -17.62
N ALA A 4 3.69 12.70 -18.87
CA ALA A 4 3.33 11.35 -19.24
C ALA A 4 4.36 10.42 -18.60
N SER A 5 3.93 9.60 -17.62
CA SER A 5 4.82 8.62 -17.01
C SER A 5 5.32 7.77 -18.16
N LYS A 6 6.57 7.97 -18.58
CA LYS A 6 7.22 7.15 -19.59
C LYS A 6 7.10 5.73 -19.06
N LYS A 7 6.20 4.93 -19.63
CA LYS A 7 6.14 3.49 -19.36
C LYS A 7 7.55 3.00 -19.65
N LYS A 8 8.34 2.71 -18.61
CA LYS A 8 9.62 2.01 -18.79
C LYS A 8 9.26 0.77 -19.58
N LYS A 9 9.68 0.70 -20.86
CA LYS A 9 9.54 -0.52 -21.66
C LYS A 9 10.17 -1.63 -20.82
N SER A 10 9.36 -2.60 -20.40
CA SER A 10 9.85 -3.75 -19.66
C SER A 10 10.86 -4.46 -20.56
N THR A 11 12.14 -4.37 -20.22
CA THR A 11 13.26 -5.06 -20.88
C THR A 11 13.35 -6.53 -20.48
N ARG A 12 12.30 -7.07 -19.87
CA ARG A 12 12.25 -8.46 -19.40
C ARG A 12 12.11 -9.39 -20.60
N GLU A 13 13.04 -10.33 -20.72
CA GLU A 13 12.99 -11.37 -21.75
C GLU A 13 11.81 -12.33 -21.54
N TYR A 14 11.45 -12.57 -20.28
CA TYR A 14 10.33 -13.44 -19.89
C TYR A 14 9.42 -12.80 -18.85
N ILE A 15 8.18 -13.26 -18.83
CA ILE A 15 7.16 -12.94 -17.83
C ILE A 15 6.59 -14.25 -17.32
N TRP A 16 6.48 -14.36 -16.00
CA TRP A 16 5.80 -15.46 -15.34
C TRP A 16 4.33 -15.09 -15.11
N ILE A 17 3.45 -16.02 -15.46
CA ILE A 17 2.00 -15.92 -15.28
C ILE A 17 1.47 -17.15 -14.54
N TYR A 18 0.29 -17.02 -13.96
CA TYR A 18 -0.42 -18.13 -13.32
C TYR A 18 -1.94 -18.02 -13.48
N GLY A 19 -2.63 -19.15 -13.47
CA GLY A 19 -4.10 -19.24 -13.56
C GLY A 19 -4.64 -20.40 -12.74
N CYS A 20 -5.94 -20.37 -12.43
CA CYS A 20 -6.62 -21.36 -11.59
C CYS A 20 -7.83 -21.97 -12.31
N PRO A 21 -7.95 -23.32 -12.40
CA PRO A 21 -6.86 -24.28 -12.23
C PRO A 21 -5.88 -24.24 -13.42
N THR A 22 -6.30 -23.66 -14.55
CA THR A 22 -5.49 -23.54 -15.77
C THR A 22 -5.34 -22.08 -16.20
N LEU A 23 -4.59 -21.85 -17.27
CA LEU A 23 -4.45 -20.53 -17.89
C LEU A 23 -5.61 -20.14 -18.82
N LYS A 24 -6.59 -21.03 -19.05
CA LYS A 24 -7.68 -20.81 -20.02
C LYS A 24 -8.79 -19.94 -19.47
N GLU A 25 -9.06 -20.03 -18.16
CA GLU A 25 -10.14 -19.30 -17.48
C GLU A 25 -9.80 -17.81 -17.26
N GLY A 26 -8.60 -17.39 -17.63
CA GLY A 26 -8.01 -16.10 -17.29
C GLY A 26 -6.79 -16.30 -16.40
N CYS A 27 -5.79 -15.43 -16.54
CA CYS A 27 -4.56 -15.55 -15.77
C CYS A 27 -4.05 -14.19 -15.29
N PHE A 28 -3.12 -14.24 -14.35
CA PHE A 28 -2.47 -13.08 -13.78
C PHE A 28 -0.97 -13.18 -13.97
N GLU A 29 -0.32 -12.03 -14.14
CA GLU A 29 1.11 -11.95 -13.96
C GLU A 29 1.48 -12.06 -12.48
N PHE A 30 2.63 -12.68 -12.19
CA PHE A 30 3.24 -12.55 -10.87
C PHE A 30 3.65 -11.10 -10.58
N HIS A 31 3.67 -10.71 -9.31
CA HIS A 31 4.02 -9.35 -8.89
C HIS A 31 5.39 -8.93 -9.44
N PRO A 32 5.56 -7.68 -9.92
CA PRO A 32 6.83 -7.20 -10.46
C PRO A 32 8.04 -7.45 -9.56
N ASN A 33 7.85 -7.36 -8.24
CA ASN A 33 8.90 -7.57 -7.23
C ASN A 33 9.38 -9.02 -7.09
N VAL A 34 8.66 -10.01 -7.63
CA VAL A 34 9.03 -11.43 -7.52
C VAL A 34 9.40 -12.07 -8.86
N GLN A 35 9.01 -11.46 -9.98
CA GLN A 35 9.28 -11.95 -11.34
C GLN A 35 10.75 -12.33 -11.57
N GLU A 36 11.70 -11.46 -11.19
CA GLU A 36 13.13 -11.72 -11.36
C GLU A 36 13.63 -12.87 -10.46
N HIS A 37 13.08 -13.00 -9.25
CA HIS A 37 13.46 -14.07 -8.34
C HIS A 37 13.00 -15.44 -8.86
N ILE A 38 11.78 -15.52 -9.40
CA ILE A 38 11.26 -16.73 -10.03
C ILE A 38 12.14 -17.12 -11.21
N GLU A 39 12.44 -16.15 -12.09
CA GLU A 39 13.29 -16.35 -13.27
C GLU A 39 14.70 -16.84 -12.90
N LYS A 40 15.35 -16.20 -11.91
CA LYS A 40 16.68 -16.63 -11.43
C LYS A 40 16.65 -18.01 -10.80
N SER A 41 15.59 -18.35 -10.07
CA SER A 41 15.44 -19.66 -9.43
C SER A 41 15.28 -20.77 -10.49
N PHE A 42 14.47 -20.51 -11.51
CA PHE A 42 14.28 -21.40 -12.64
C PHE A 42 15.58 -21.62 -13.42
N ASN A 43 16.29 -20.55 -13.79
CA ASN A 43 17.55 -20.65 -14.55
C ASN A 43 18.69 -21.33 -13.75
N ARG A 44 18.62 -21.33 -12.41
CA ARG A 44 19.54 -22.07 -11.54
C ARG A 44 19.14 -23.55 -11.35
N GLY A 45 18.06 -24.01 -11.98
CA GLY A 45 17.58 -25.38 -11.84
C GLY A 45 17.00 -25.70 -10.46
N LYS A 46 16.55 -24.69 -9.69
CA LYS A 46 15.86 -24.94 -8.42
C LYS A 46 14.55 -25.67 -8.70
N LYS A 47 14.26 -26.71 -7.91
CA LYS A 47 12.98 -27.43 -7.98
C LYS A 47 11.82 -26.61 -7.39
N MET A 48 12.10 -25.91 -6.30
CA MET A 48 11.13 -25.10 -5.57
C MET A 48 11.60 -23.66 -5.42
N CYS A 49 10.66 -22.73 -5.39
CA CYS A 49 10.86 -21.31 -5.16
C CYS A 49 9.72 -20.76 -4.30
N GLN A 50 10.03 -19.90 -3.33
CA GLN A 50 9.02 -19.30 -2.46
C GLN A 50 8.91 -17.80 -2.69
N ILE A 51 7.68 -17.31 -2.70
CA ILE A 51 7.38 -15.89 -2.80
C ILE A 51 6.37 -15.48 -1.74
N TYR A 52 6.47 -14.25 -1.27
CA TYR A 52 5.45 -13.66 -0.42
C TYR A 52 4.67 -12.64 -1.24
N VAL A 53 3.34 -12.77 -1.29
CA VAL A 53 2.46 -11.85 -2.00
C VAL A 53 1.23 -11.60 -1.14
N PHE A 54 1.00 -10.33 -0.81
CA PHE A 54 -0.26 -9.84 -0.24
C PHE A 54 -0.66 -10.42 1.13
N GLY A 55 0.27 -11.08 1.82
CA GLY A 55 0.01 -11.72 3.11
C GLY A 55 0.37 -13.20 3.13
N ASP A 56 0.35 -13.81 1.96
CA ASP A 56 0.52 -15.25 1.80
C ASP A 56 1.93 -15.59 1.31
N THR A 57 2.48 -16.67 1.86
CA THR A 57 3.66 -17.32 1.29
C THR A 57 3.18 -18.39 0.32
N TRP A 58 3.67 -18.32 -0.91
CA TRP A 58 3.35 -19.25 -1.99
C TRP A 58 4.57 -20.07 -2.35
N ASP A 59 4.34 -21.37 -2.49
CA ASP A 59 5.29 -22.36 -2.97
C ASP A 59 5.10 -22.53 -4.48
N LEU A 60 6.17 -22.35 -5.23
CA LEU A 60 6.23 -22.56 -6.68
C LEU A 60 7.06 -23.80 -6.97
N ASP A 61 6.41 -24.87 -7.41
CA ASP A 61 7.06 -26.04 -7.98
C ASP A 61 7.41 -25.72 -9.44
N LEU A 62 8.70 -25.55 -9.70
CA LEU A 62 9.24 -25.18 -11.01
C LEU A 62 9.45 -26.40 -11.93
N VAL A 63 9.27 -27.62 -11.41
CA VAL A 63 9.30 -28.86 -12.18
C VAL A 63 7.90 -29.20 -12.66
N GLN A 64 6.93 -29.23 -11.75
CA GLN A 64 5.52 -29.49 -12.07
C GLN A 64 4.83 -28.26 -12.67
N MET A 65 5.43 -27.08 -12.54
CA MET A 65 4.88 -25.80 -12.98
C MET A 65 3.53 -25.52 -12.30
N ILE A 66 3.53 -25.60 -10.97
CA ILE A 66 2.36 -25.36 -10.11
C ILE A 66 2.71 -24.37 -8.99
N LYS A 67 1.78 -23.48 -8.66
CA LYS A 67 1.78 -22.60 -7.49
C LYS A 67 0.75 -23.11 -6.48
N THR A 68 1.13 -23.17 -5.22
CA THR A 68 0.27 -23.55 -4.08
C THR A 68 0.58 -22.69 -2.87
N LYS A 69 -0.31 -22.64 -1.88
CA LYS A 69 0.00 -22.09 -0.55
C LYS A 69 -0.55 -23.02 0.52
N LYS A 70 -0.03 -22.87 1.73
CA LYS A 70 -0.54 -23.57 2.89
C LYS A 70 -2.02 -23.25 3.10
N ASP A 71 -2.81 -24.27 3.40
CA ASP A 71 -4.26 -24.16 3.69
C ASP A 71 -5.14 -23.74 2.50
N ASP A 72 -4.58 -23.75 1.28
CA ASP A 72 -5.32 -23.57 0.03
C ASP A 72 -5.41 -24.91 -0.71
N HIS A 73 -6.63 -25.33 -1.04
CA HIS A 73 -6.88 -26.55 -1.80
C HIS A 73 -6.69 -26.35 -3.31
N ASP A 74 -6.66 -25.10 -3.76
CA ASP A 74 -6.49 -24.77 -5.17
C ASP A 74 -5.04 -24.96 -5.63
N LYS A 75 -4.89 -25.42 -6.87
CA LYS A 75 -3.61 -25.52 -7.56
C LYS A 75 -3.62 -24.60 -8.76
N TYR A 76 -2.60 -23.77 -8.84
CA TYR A 76 -2.50 -22.75 -9.88
C TYR A 76 -1.44 -23.18 -10.89
N GLN A 77 -1.82 -23.34 -12.16
CA GLN A 77 -0.85 -23.57 -13.22
C GLN A 77 0.04 -22.34 -13.38
N ILE A 78 1.37 -22.50 -13.38
CA ILE A 78 2.31 -21.42 -13.68
C ILE A 78 2.95 -21.60 -15.06
N LYS A 79 3.34 -20.50 -15.70
CA LYS A 79 4.02 -20.56 -17.00
C LYS A 79 4.96 -19.39 -17.22
N ARG A 80 6.14 -19.70 -17.74
CA ARG A 80 7.10 -18.73 -18.28
C ARG A 80 6.77 -18.46 -19.74
N ILE A 81 6.56 -17.19 -20.10
CA ILE A 81 6.23 -16.79 -21.47
C ILE A 81 7.11 -15.63 -21.92
N ILE A 82 7.30 -15.50 -23.22
CA ILE A 82 7.92 -14.31 -23.83
C ILE A 82 6.84 -13.20 -23.87
N PRO A 83 7.16 -11.93 -23.56
CA PRO A 83 6.20 -10.82 -23.56
C PRO A 83 5.36 -10.69 -24.83
N SER A 84 5.95 -10.97 -26.01
CA SER A 84 5.24 -10.92 -27.29
C SER A 84 4.04 -11.88 -27.36
N LYS A 85 4.07 -12.98 -26.60
CA LYS A 85 2.98 -13.96 -26.52
C LYS A 85 1.92 -13.63 -25.46
N ALA A 86 2.11 -12.59 -24.65
CA ALA A 86 1.22 -12.26 -23.52
C ALA A 86 -0.24 -12.04 -23.96
N LYS A 87 -0.46 -11.44 -25.13
CA LYS A 87 -1.80 -11.20 -25.70
C LYS A 87 -2.65 -12.47 -25.84
N LYS A 88 -2.04 -13.64 -26.01
CA LYS A 88 -2.75 -14.93 -26.16
C LYS A 88 -3.42 -15.40 -24.86
N TYR A 89 -2.94 -14.95 -23.70
CA TYR A 89 -3.28 -15.55 -22.41
C TYR A 89 -4.39 -14.81 -21.64
N HIS A 90 -5.01 -13.78 -22.23
CA HIS A 90 -6.06 -13.00 -21.53
C HIS A 90 -5.65 -12.61 -20.10
N ILE A 91 -4.45 -12.04 -19.96
CA ILE A 91 -3.92 -11.63 -18.66
C ILE A 91 -4.82 -10.50 -18.12
N GLN A 92 -5.45 -10.73 -16.98
CA GLN A 92 -6.45 -9.85 -16.39
C GLN A 92 -5.86 -8.80 -15.44
N GLY A 93 -4.66 -9.07 -14.92
CA GLY A 93 -3.99 -8.21 -13.96
C GLY A 93 -2.70 -8.81 -13.41
N ILE A 94 -2.30 -8.32 -12.25
CA ILE A 94 -1.08 -8.71 -11.56
C ILE A 94 -1.43 -9.17 -10.14
N SER A 95 -1.04 -10.40 -9.78
CA SER A 95 -1.22 -10.95 -8.43
C SER A 95 -2.65 -10.84 -7.91
N GLU A 96 -3.64 -11.22 -8.72
CA GLU A 96 -5.09 -11.07 -8.44
C GLU A 96 -5.61 -9.63 -8.33
N ALA A 97 -4.78 -8.62 -8.53
CA ALA A 97 -5.23 -7.24 -8.70
C ALA A 97 -5.44 -6.94 -10.19
N TYR A 98 -6.69 -6.74 -10.59
CA TYR A 98 -7.09 -6.44 -11.97
C TYR A 98 -6.45 -5.15 -12.48
N TYR A 99 -6.15 -5.10 -13.79
CA TYR A 99 -5.66 -3.87 -14.40
C TYR A 99 -6.67 -2.74 -14.27
N LYS A 100 -6.17 -1.55 -13.91
CA LYS A 100 -6.98 -0.34 -13.85
C LYS A 100 -7.50 0.04 -15.25
N LYS A 101 -8.77 0.41 -15.34
CA LYS A 101 -9.34 1.01 -16.56
C LYS A 101 -8.94 2.48 -16.59
N MET A 102 -8.15 2.85 -17.60
CA MET A 102 -7.66 4.23 -17.75
C MET A 102 -8.45 5.04 -18.77
N GLU A 103 -9.56 4.50 -19.26
CA GLU A 103 -10.48 5.18 -20.17
C GLU A 103 -11.31 6.25 -19.42
N GLY A 104 -11.90 7.18 -20.19
CA GLY A 104 -12.73 8.26 -19.65
C GLY A 104 -11.96 9.44 -19.04
N PHE A 105 -12.68 10.24 -18.24
CA PHE A 105 -12.16 11.46 -17.61
C PHE A 105 -10.94 11.18 -16.75
N ARG A 106 -9.88 12.00 -16.85
CA ARG A 106 -8.70 11.89 -16.00
C ARG A 106 -8.49 13.21 -15.28
N GLN A 107 -8.54 13.15 -13.96
CA GLN A 107 -8.16 14.26 -13.12
C GLN A 107 -6.70 14.65 -13.44
N THR A 108 -6.45 15.94 -13.65
CA THR A 108 -5.13 16.45 -14.09
C THR A 108 -4.39 17.18 -12.97
N ASP A 109 -5.14 17.71 -12.03
CA ASP A 109 -4.72 18.28 -10.77
C ASP A 109 -4.36 17.16 -9.79
N ASN A 110 -3.12 17.21 -9.28
CA ASN A 110 -2.61 16.26 -8.30
C ASN A 110 -3.00 16.69 -6.88
N ILE A 111 -4.30 16.86 -6.65
CA ILE A 111 -4.86 17.30 -5.37
C ILE A 111 -6.08 16.46 -5.02
N CYS A 112 -6.21 16.11 -3.75
CA CYS A 112 -7.40 15.45 -3.23
C CYS A 112 -8.39 16.51 -2.73
N ASN A 113 -9.53 16.67 -3.39
CA ASN A 113 -10.55 17.69 -3.05
C ASN A 113 -11.26 17.50 -1.71
N ILE A 114 -10.89 16.48 -0.93
CA ILE A 114 -11.35 16.30 0.46
C ILE A 114 -10.37 16.94 1.44
N CYS A 115 -9.06 16.71 1.27
CA CYS A 115 -8.04 17.14 2.23
C CYS A 115 -7.15 18.27 1.71
N LEU A 116 -7.28 18.65 0.44
CA LEU A 116 -6.55 19.71 -0.25
C LEU A 116 -5.02 19.52 -0.31
N TYR A 117 -4.54 18.29 -0.10
CA TYR A 117 -3.15 17.89 -0.31
C TYR A 117 -3.04 16.98 -1.53
N PRO A 118 -1.84 16.79 -2.09
CA PRO A 118 -1.58 15.65 -2.97
C PRO A 118 -2.06 14.34 -2.34
N PRO A 119 -2.68 13.43 -3.12
CA PRO A 119 -3.21 12.20 -2.56
C PRO A 119 -2.11 11.33 -1.93
N SER A 120 -2.26 10.97 -0.64
CA SER A 120 -1.27 10.12 0.06
C SER A 120 -1.20 8.72 -0.56
N ILE A 121 -2.37 8.14 -0.83
CA ILE A 121 -2.54 6.90 -1.59
C ILE A 121 -3.59 7.21 -2.67
N PRO A 122 -3.18 7.58 -3.89
CA PRO A 122 -4.11 8.01 -4.94
C PRO A 122 -5.06 6.89 -5.34
N THR A 123 -6.36 7.14 -5.28
CA THR A 123 -7.42 6.16 -5.54
C THR A 123 -8.47 6.77 -6.45
N ARG A 124 -8.59 6.20 -7.65
CA ARG A 124 -9.51 6.59 -8.72
C ARG A 124 -10.82 5.81 -8.63
N ILE A 125 -11.95 6.52 -8.63
CA ILE A 125 -13.26 5.92 -8.87
C ILE A 125 -13.35 5.60 -10.37
N GLN A 126 -13.47 4.33 -10.74
CA GLN A 126 -13.38 3.92 -12.15
C GLN A 126 -14.49 4.51 -13.01
N ASP A 127 -15.70 4.66 -12.45
CA ASP A 127 -16.90 5.08 -13.19
C ASP A 127 -16.87 6.57 -13.59
N CYS A 128 -16.34 7.45 -12.73
CA CYS A 128 -16.30 8.90 -13.00
C CYS A 128 -14.89 9.46 -13.22
N GLY A 129 -13.86 8.71 -12.84
CA GLY A 129 -12.46 9.07 -13.04
C GLY A 129 -11.86 10.09 -12.06
N HIS A 130 -12.62 10.60 -11.09
CA HIS A 130 -12.08 11.44 -10.02
C HIS A 130 -11.17 10.65 -9.07
N GLU A 131 -10.13 11.32 -8.55
CA GLU A 131 -9.09 10.72 -7.74
C GLU A 131 -8.91 11.42 -6.38
N PHE A 132 -8.77 10.64 -5.32
CA PHE A 132 -8.66 11.12 -3.94
C PHE A 132 -7.62 10.30 -3.15
N CYS A 133 -7.29 10.72 -1.93
CA CYS A 133 -6.62 9.81 -0.99
C CYS A 133 -7.53 8.61 -0.71
N PHE A 134 -6.98 7.39 -0.64
CA PHE A 134 -7.73 6.19 -0.26
C PHE A 134 -8.48 6.39 1.05
N ALA A 135 -7.79 6.88 2.09
CA ALA A 135 -8.39 7.10 3.40
C ALA A 135 -9.52 8.14 3.37
N CYS A 136 -9.36 9.24 2.63
CA CYS A 136 -10.40 10.27 2.49
C CYS A 136 -11.62 9.72 1.76
N LEU A 137 -11.42 9.02 0.64
CA LEU A 137 -12.50 8.43 -0.13
C LEU A 137 -13.24 7.34 0.66
N LYS A 138 -12.50 6.53 1.42
CA LYS A 138 -13.06 5.50 2.30
C LYS A 138 -13.89 6.11 3.43
N SER A 139 -13.42 7.18 4.08
CA SER A 139 -14.24 7.92 5.06
C SER A 139 -15.57 8.34 4.45
N ASN A 140 -15.51 8.97 3.27
CA ASN A 140 -16.67 9.51 2.58
C ASN A 140 -17.69 8.41 2.23
N TYR A 141 -17.21 7.29 1.67
CA TYR A 141 -18.04 6.11 1.42
C TYR A 141 -18.67 5.53 2.69
N MET A 142 -17.91 5.41 3.78
CA MET A 142 -18.42 4.88 5.05
C MET A 142 -19.49 5.79 5.69
N MET A 143 -19.50 7.08 5.35
CA MET A 143 -20.55 8.03 5.73
C MET A 143 -21.78 7.98 4.81
N GLY A 144 -21.81 7.06 3.84
CA GLY A 144 -22.90 6.95 2.86
C GLY A 144 -22.86 8.03 1.78
N LEU A 145 -21.75 8.75 1.63
CA LEU A 145 -21.62 9.86 0.68
C LEU A 145 -21.09 9.38 -0.68
N GLU A 146 -21.52 10.08 -1.72
CA GLU A 146 -21.15 9.84 -3.13
C GLU A 146 -19.80 10.50 -3.48
N CYS A 147 -19.35 10.36 -4.74
CA CYS A 147 -18.14 11.01 -5.22
C CYS A 147 -18.14 12.52 -4.85
N PRO A 148 -17.15 13.02 -4.09
CA PRO A 148 -17.12 14.41 -3.64
C PRO A 148 -17.12 15.45 -4.78
N THR A 149 -16.70 15.06 -5.99
CA THR A 149 -16.63 15.98 -7.12
C THR A 149 -17.89 15.96 -7.97
N CYS A 150 -18.40 14.77 -8.35
CA CYS A 150 -19.52 14.67 -9.30
C CYS A 150 -20.78 14.04 -8.75
N ARG A 151 -20.81 13.63 -7.48
CA ARG A 151 -21.92 12.91 -6.84
C ARG A 151 -22.26 11.56 -7.50
N GLY A 152 -21.35 11.02 -8.30
CA GLY A 152 -21.48 9.66 -8.83
C GLY A 152 -21.30 8.59 -7.74
N ARG A 153 -21.90 7.42 -7.95
CA ARG A 153 -21.77 6.26 -7.07
C ARG A 153 -20.29 5.89 -6.83
N ILE A 154 -19.96 5.54 -5.59
CA ILE A 154 -18.65 4.97 -5.24
C ILE A 154 -18.79 3.44 -5.18
N PRO A 155 -18.10 2.67 -6.04
CA PRO A 155 -18.17 1.22 -6.02
C PRO A 155 -17.66 0.63 -4.69
N PRO A 156 -18.43 -0.22 -3.99
CA PRO A 156 -18.02 -0.82 -2.71
C PRO A 156 -16.78 -1.72 -2.84
N GLU A 157 -16.52 -2.26 -4.04
CA GLU A 157 -15.38 -3.12 -4.37
C GLU A 157 -14.04 -2.38 -4.19
N LEU A 158 -14.03 -1.04 -4.21
CA LEU A 158 -12.84 -0.25 -3.91
C LEU A 158 -12.32 -0.46 -2.48
N PHE A 159 -13.19 -0.91 -1.55
CA PHE A 159 -12.85 -1.04 -0.13
C PHE A 159 -12.98 -2.46 0.41
N ARG A 160 -13.62 -3.37 -0.34
CA ARG A 160 -13.76 -4.79 0.01
C ARG A 160 -12.52 -5.55 -0.46
N ASP A 161 -11.67 -5.93 0.48
CA ASP A 161 -10.39 -6.61 0.24
C ASP A 161 -9.51 -5.97 -0.87
N PRO A 162 -9.12 -4.70 -0.72
CA PRO A 162 -8.45 -3.97 -1.80
C PRO A 162 -7.04 -4.52 -2.03
N LYS A 163 -6.78 -5.01 -3.25
CA LYS A 163 -5.47 -5.45 -3.75
C LYS A 163 -4.93 -4.46 -4.77
N ARG A 164 -3.67 -4.03 -4.63
CA ARG A 164 -3.01 -3.08 -5.55
C ARG A 164 -1.57 -3.47 -5.83
N TYR A 165 -1.31 -3.88 -7.07
CA TYR A 165 0.04 -4.14 -7.57
C TYR A 165 0.86 -2.87 -7.84
N ASP A 166 0.20 -1.72 -7.96
CA ASP A 166 0.79 -0.44 -8.33
C ASP A 166 1.14 0.44 -7.12
N LEU A 167 0.89 -0.05 -5.90
CA LEU A 167 1.06 0.72 -4.67
C LEU A 167 2.37 0.33 -3.97
N PRO A 168 3.44 1.14 -4.10
CA PRO A 168 4.71 0.85 -3.45
C PRO A 168 4.57 0.91 -1.92
N ILE A 169 5.16 -0.06 -1.22
CA ILE A 169 5.09 -0.15 0.25
C ILE A 169 5.80 1.02 0.94
N ASP A 170 6.76 1.65 0.27
CA ASP A 170 7.62 2.72 0.77
C ASP A 170 7.14 4.12 0.43
N ILE A 171 5.90 4.24 -0.09
CA ILE A 171 5.24 5.52 -0.38
C ILE A 171 5.36 6.50 0.79
N GLU A 172 5.70 7.74 0.48
CA GLU A 172 6.00 8.77 1.48
C GLU A 172 4.80 9.69 1.73
N CYS A 173 4.85 10.37 2.88
CA CYS A 173 3.91 11.45 3.17
C CYS A 173 4.08 12.59 2.16
N PRO A 174 2.99 13.16 1.60
CA PRO A 174 3.05 14.40 0.83
C PRO A 174 3.82 15.48 1.61
N VAL A 175 4.73 16.18 0.92
CA VAL A 175 5.66 17.14 1.55
C VAL A 175 4.89 18.29 2.21
N GLU A 176 3.84 18.75 1.54
CA GLU A 176 2.94 19.80 2.01
C GLU A 176 2.30 19.40 3.35
N TYR A 177 1.73 18.19 3.43
CA TYR A 177 1.17 17.69 4.68
C TYR A 177 2.26 17.50 5.75
N ALA A 178 3.44 17.00 5.38
CA ALA A 178 4.53 16.77 6.31
C ALA A 178 5.03 18.08 6.96
N ASN A 179 5.06 19.17 6.19
CA ASN A 179 5.41 20.50 6.66
C ASN A 179 4.35 21.03 7.63
N ASP A 180 3.08 21.01 7.23
CA ASP A 180 1.97 21.47 8.08
C ASP A 180 1.88 20.67 9.37
N CYS A 181 2.04 19.35 9.28
CA CYS A 181 2.12 18.46 10.43
C CYS A 181 3.23 18.89 11.38
N THR A 182 4.44 19.16 10.88
CA THR A 182 5.56 19.58 11.73
C THR A 182 5.26 20.94 12.40
N SER A 183 4.68 21.89 11.67
CA SER A 183 4.30 23.20 12.18
C SER A 183 3.25 23.12 13.29
N MET A 184 2.28 22.20 13.18
CA MET A 184 1.26 21.99 14.24
C MET A 184 1.88 21.65 15.60
N PHE A 185 3.00 20.91 15.64
CA PHE A 185 3.68 20.61 16.91
C PHE A 185 4.57 21.75 17.41
N ALA A 186 5.02 22.67 16.55
CA ALA A 186 5.81 23.83 16.95
C ALA A 186 4.96 24.89 17.67
N LEU A 187 3.69 25.06 17.27
CA LEU A 187 2.76 26.02 17.88
C LEU A 187 2.34 25.63 19.31
N THR A 188 2.46 24.35 19.68
CA THR A 188 1.98 23.84 20.98
C THR A 188 2.98 23.96 22.12
N GLU A 189 4.27 24.23 21.84
CA GLU A 189 5.29 24.21 22.88
C GLU A 189 5.41 25.53 23.66
N GLU A 190 5.09 26.68 23.07
CA GLU A 190 4.92 27.95 23.81
C GLU A 190 3.97 28.83 22.99
N GLY A 191 2.91 29.38 23.58
CA GLY A 191 1.92 30.24 22.91
C GLY A 191 2.45 31.59 22.40
N LYS A 192 3.71 31.67 21.96
CA LYS A 192 4.34 32.81 21.32
C LYS A 192 4.51 32.51 19.83
N CYS A 193 3.75 33.24 19.02
CA CYS A 193 3.95 33.32 17.58
C CYS A 193 5.33 33.93 17.29
N SER A 194 6.29 33.14 16.85
CA SER A 194 7.50 33.68 16.22
C SER A 194 7.20 33.95 14.76
N ALA A 195 6.77 35.17 14.46
CA ALA A 195 6.49 35.67 13.11
C ALA A 195 7.73 35.73 12.19
N ASN A 196 8.90 35.27 12.66
CA ASN A 196 10.17 35.32 11.93
C ASN A 196 10.92 33.99 11.89
N SER A 197 10.25 32.83 12.01
CA SER A 197 10.85 31.61 11.47
C SER A 197 10.53 31.56 9.98
N SER A 198 11.31 32.30 9.19
CA SER A 198 11.65 31.77 7.88
C SER A 198 12.14 30.36 8.16
N VAL A 199 11.34 29.36 7.78
CA VAL A 199 11.73 27.96 7.87
C VAL A 199 12.91 27.86 6.94
N GLN A 200 14.10 28.13 7.48
CA GLN A 200 15.34 27.84 6.82
C GLN A 200 15.25 26.36 6.55
N LEU A 201 14.99 26.05 5.28
CA LEU A 201 15.21 24.76 4.69
C LEU A 201 16.58 24.33 5.19
N ARG A 202 16.63 23.45 6.20
CA ARG A 202 17.79 22.58 6.39
C ARG A 202 17.80 21.60 5.23
N ARG A 203 18.02 22.14 4.03
CA ARG A 203 18.52 21.49 2.84
C ARG A 203 19.97 21.12 3.14
N SER A 204 20.11 20.03 3.89
CA SER A 204 21.26 19.14 3.93
C SER A 204 21.09 18.24 5.14
N GLN A 205 20.57 17.04 4.95
CA GLN A 205 20.96 15.92 5.80
C GLN A 205 21.11 14.70 4.91
N ARG A 206 22.37 14.37 4.59
CA ARG A 206 22.85 13.04 4.23
C ARG A 206 21.85 11.93 4.56
N SER A 207 21.50 11.10 3.56
CA SER A 207 20.76 9.85 3.69
C SER A 207 21.48 8.84 4.60
N THR A 208 21.55 9.14 5.89
CA THR A 208 22.24 8.37 6.94
C THR A 208 21.33 8.10 8.14
N ARG A 209 20.13 8.71 8.21
CA ARG A 209 19.14 8.38 9.23
C ARG A 209 18.42 7.07 8.85
N THR A 210 18.48 6.10 9.76
CA THR A 210 17.66 4.88 9.69
C THR A 210 16.19 5.27 9.52
N LYS A 211 15.55 4.75 8.47
CA LYS A 211 14.13 4.95 8.19
C LYS A 211 13.28 3.99 9.02
N TYR A 212 12.16 4.47 9.53
CA TYR A 212 11.23 3.70 10.34
C TYR A 212 9.82 3.76 9.74
N TYR A 213 9.03 2.72 9.99
CA TYR A 213 7.62 2.64 9.65
C TYR A 213 6.80 2.34 10.88
N TRP A 214 5.56 2.83 10.88
CA TRP A 214 4.54 2.43 11.84
C TRP A 214 3.62 1.39 11.20
N ILE A 215 3.44 0.28 11.89
CA ILE A 215 2.54 -0.80 11.47
C ILE A 215 1.47 -1.05 12.54
N TYR A 216 0.30 -1.50 12.12
CA TYR A 216 -0.79 -1.94 12.99
C TYR A 216 -1.23 -3.36 12.64
N GLN A 217 -1.70 -4.07 13.66
CA GLN A 217 -2.15 -5.44 13.54
C GLN A 217 -3.39 -5.52 12.63
N ALA A 218 -3.38 -6.45 11.68
CA ALA A 218 -4.56 -6.76 10.87
C ALA A 218 -5.65 -7.44 11.72
N THR A 219 -6.89 -7.49 11.23
CA THR A 219 -8.01 -8.17 11.93
C THR A 219 -7.77 -9.67 12.06
N ASP A 220 -7.20 -10.27 11.03
CA ASP A 220 -6.91 -11.70 10.89
C ASP A 220 -5.46 -12.01 11.32
N TYR A 221 -4.48 -11.77 10.45
CA TYR A 221 -3.08 -12.06 10.66
C TYR A 221 -2.18 -11.07 9.93
N GLY A 222 -0.94 -10.97 10.41
CA GLY A 222 0.04 -10.03 9.85
C GLY A 222 -0.25 -8.58 10.22
N TRP A 223 0.35 -7.68 9.44
CA TRP A 223 0.42 -6.26 9.77
C TRP A 223 0.21 -5.39 8.53
N TYR A 224 -0.31 -4.19 8.72
CA TYR A 224 -0.35 -3.16 7.69
C TYR A 224 0.45 -1.94 8.14
N ARG A 225 1.18 -1.33 7.22
CA ARG A 225 1.73 0.02 7.44
C ARG A 225 0.58 1.03 7.51
N TYR A 226 0.73 2.07 8.34
CA TYR A 226 -0.22 3.18 8.37
C TYR A 226 -0.25 3.96 7.05
N ASP A 227 -1.34 4.70 6.80
CA ASP A 227 -1.33 5.74 5.76
C ASP A 227 -0.17 6.72 6.02
N PRO A 228 0.55 7.19 4.98
CA PRO A 228 1.73 8.03 5.16
C PRO A 228 1.50 9.31 5.98
N LYS A 229 0.31 9.92 5.91
CA LYS A 229 -0.03 11.11 6.71
C LYS A 229 -0.18 10.77 8.18
N ASN A 230 -0.88 9.67 8.49
CA ASN A 230 -1.01 9.17 9.85
C ASN A 230 0.34 8.74 10.43
N GLU A 231 1.17 8.06 9.64
CA GLU A 231 2.51 7.65 10.05
C GLU A 231 3.40 8.85 10.38
N LYS A 232 3.36 9.93 9.58
CA LYS A 232 4.07 11.18 9.86
C LYS A 232 3.65 11.78 11.20
N TYR A 233 2.35 11.85 11.48
CA TYR A 233 1.84 12.39 12.75
C TYR A 233 2.24 11.52 13.97
N LEU A 234 2.19 10.19 13.81
CA LEU A 234 2.65 9.23 14.83
C LEU A 234 4.14 9.41 15.12
N GLU A 235 4.96 9.53 14.08
CA GLU A 235 6.41 9.69 14.22
C GLU A 235 6.78 11.03 14.88
N GLU A 236 6.11 12.14 14.53
CA GLU A 236 6.31 13.44 15.22
C GLU A 236 5.95 13.37 16.70
N SER A 237 4.84 12.69 17.03
CA SER A 237 4.41 12.48 18.42
C SER A 237 5.42 11.65 19.21
N TYR A 238 5.93 10.57 18.60
CA TYR A 238 6.92 9.69 19.20
C TYR A 238 8.26 10.37 19.43
N ILE A 239 8.80 11.08 18.43
CA ILE A 239 10.09 11.79 18.54
C ILE A 239 10.05 12.85 19.66
N ARG A 240 8.89 13.49 19.87
CA ARG A 240 8.65 14.45 20.96
C ARG A 240 8.32 13.80 22.30
N LYS A 241 8.49 12.49 22.42
CA LYS A 241 8.27 11.72 23.66
C LYS A 241 6.85 11.87 24.23
N LYS A 242 5.84 12.13 23.39
CA LYS A 242 4.45 12.12 23.83
C LYS A 242 4.08 10.70 24.28
N SER A 243 3.30 10.58 25.35
CA SER A 243 2.82 9.27 25.84
C SER A 243 1.69 8.72 24.97
N SER A 244 0.91 9.60 24.35
CA SER A 244 -0.25 9.27 23.53
C SER A 244 -0.54 10.38 22.51
N CYS A 245 -1.28 10.04 21.48
CA CYS A 245 -1.82 11.01 20.52
C CYS A 245 -3.18 10.53 19.98
N THR A 246 -3.91 11.42 19.30
CA THR A 246 -5.17 11.08 18.62
C THR A 246 -4.97 11.21 17.12
N ILE A 247 -5.45 10.21 16.36
CA ILE A 247 -5.49 10.27 14.89
C ILE A 247 -6.90 9.93 14.40
N PHE A 248 -7.26 10.39 13.20
CA PHE A 248 -8.54 10.08 12.57
C PHE A 248 -8.31 9.13 11.40
N ILE A 249 -8.97 7.97 11.43
CA ILE A 249 -8.87 6.96 10.36
C ILE A 249 -10.27 6.62 9.88
N CYS A 250 -10.53 6.86 8.58
CA CYS A 250 -11.83 6.58 7.95
C CYS A 250 -13.01 7.25 8.69
N GLY A 251 -12.84 8.46 9.20
CA GLY A 251 -13.85 9.20 9.97
C GLY A 251 -13.91 8.86 11.47
N PHE A 252 -13.18 7.82 11.91
CA PHE A 252 -13.20 7.41 13.32
C PHE A 252 -12.02 7.98 14.09
N LYS A 253 -12.30 8.51 15.28
CA LYS A 253 -11.30 8.95 16.25
C LYS A 253 -10.62 7.73 16.87
N MET A 254 -9.31 7.66 16.71
CA MET A 254 -8.46 6.62 17.27
C MET A 254 -7.60 7.23 18.38
N SER A 255 -7.60 6.62 19.56
CA SER A 255 -6.65 6.94 20.63
C SER A 255 -5.42 6.04 20.47
N ILE A 256 -4.23 6.64 20.45
CA ILE A 256 -2.96 5.94 20.31
C ILE A 256 -2.17 6.09 21.60
N ASN A 257 -1.85 4.97 22.25
CA ASN A 257 -0.94 4.92 23.37
C ASN A 257 0.45 4.47 22.87
N LEU A 258 1.41 5.38 22.88
CA LEU A 258 2.77 5.16 22.37
C LEU A 258 3.65 4.40 23.37
N LYS A 259 3.27 4.38 24.66
CA LYS A 259 3.98 3.60 25.69
C LYS A 259 3.61 2.12 25.65
N SER A 260 2.31 1.82 25.57
CA SER A 260 1.81 0.45 25.50
C SER A 260 1.75 -0.10 24.07
N ASN A 261 1.99 0.74 23.05
CA ASN A 261 1.90 0.37 21.64
C ASN A 261 0.52 -0.20 21.26
N VAL A 262 -0.53 0.53 21.61
CA VAL A 262 -1.93 0.17 21.32
C VAL A 262 -2.66 1.31 20.63
N GLN A 263 -3.44 0.97 19.61
CA GLN A 263 -4.48 1.81 19.04
C GLN A 263 -5.84 1.34 19.56
N GLU A 264 -6.68 2.27 19.99
CA GLU A 264 -8.04 2.00 20.47
C GLU A 264 -9.08 2.87 19.76
N ARG A 265 -10.23 2.27 19.48
CA ARG A 265 -11.45 2.96 19.05
C ARG A 265 -12.57 2.54 19.98
N ILE A 266 -13.38 3.52 20.40
CA ILE A 266 -14.66 3.25 21.05
C ILE A 266 -15.75 3.44 20.00
N SER A 267 -16.61 2.43 19.85
CA SER A 267 -17.77 2.47 18.94
C SER A 267 -18.92 1.76 19.61
N GLU A 268 -20.09 2.40 19.71
CA GLU A 268 -21.30 1.77 20.29
C GLU A 268 -21.08 1.16 21.70
N GLY A 269 -20.19 1.77 22.49
CA GLY A 269 -19.83 1.27 23.83
C GLY A 269 -18.77 0.16 23.83
N GLU A 270 -18.43 -0.42 22.67
CA GLU A 270 -17.38 -1.42 22.55
C GLU A 270 -16.00 -0.80 22.31
N VAL A 271 -14.98 -1.40 22.93
CA VAL A 271 -13.58 -1.01 22.78
C VAL A 271 -12.88 -1.94 21.79
N HIS A 272 -12.60 -1.44 20.59
CA HIS A 272 -11.79 -2.16 19.61
C HIS A 272 -10.32 -1.77 19.77
N ARG A 273 -9.45 -2.77 19.94
CA ARG A 273 -8.00 -2.56 20.14
C ARG A 273 -7.17 -3.25 19.07
N ARG A 274 -6.10 -2.59 18.64
CA ARG A 274 -5.07 -3.16 17.76
C ARG A 274 -3.69 -2.86 18.32
N LYS A 275 -2.79 -3.84 18.27
CA LYS A 275 -1.37 -3.59 18.55
C LYS A 275 -0.76 -2.75 17.44
N ILE A 276 0.18 -1.88 17.78
CA ILE A 276 0.97 -1.08 16.84
C ILE A 276 2.45 -1.33 17.08
N LYS A 277 3.31 -1.05 16.09
CA LYS A 277 4.76 -1.12 16.25
C LYS A 277 5.45 -0.06 15.41
N ARG A 278 6.55 0.47 15.93
CA ARG A 278 7.54 1.22 15.17
C ARG A 278 8.70 0.29 14.81
N ILE A 279 8.93 0.07 13.52
CA ILE A 279 9.92 -0.90 13.02
C ILE A 279 10.90 -0.22 12.07
N LYS A 280 12.12 -0.75 11.91
CA LYS A 280 13.02 -0.24 10.86
C LYS A 280 12.43 -0.62 9.51
N ALA A 281 12.64 0.23 8.51
CA ALA A 281 12.14 -0.03 7.15
C ALA A 281 12.65 -1.36 6.55
N GLY A 282 13.87 -1.77 6.90
CA GLY A 282 14.44 -3.06 6.49
C GLY A 282 13.76 -4.29 7.10
N ASP A 283 13.02 -4.12 8.21
CA ASP A 283 12.42 -5.23 8.97
C ASP A 283 11.00 -5.58 8.49
N LEU A 284 10.47 -4.93 7.45
CA LEU A 284 9.11 -5.18 6.92
C LEU A 284 8.82 -6.69 6.70
N LYS A 285 9.81 -7.42 6.17
CA LYS A 285 9.68 -8.87 5.89
C LYS A 285 9.57 -9.69 7.18
N ASN A 286 10.26 -9.28 8.25
CA ASN A 286 10.27 -9.96 9.54
C ASN A 286 8.92 -9.87 10.26
N HIS A 287 8.06 -8.94 9.84
CA HIS A 287 6.77 -8.67 10.47
C HIS A 287 5.56 -9.14 9.66
N ARG A 288 5.73 -9.91 8.57
CA ARG A 288 4.61 -10.36 7.71
C ARG A 288 3.67 -9.20 7.35
N VAL A 289 4.26 -8.08 6.90
CA VAL A 289 3.47 -6.93 6.44
C VAL A 289 2.74 -7.32 5.15
N ARG A 290 1.45 -7.00 5.05
CA ARG A 290 0.59 -7.34 3.91
C ARG A 290 0.52 -6.21 2.88
N GLY A 291 0.65 -4.98 3.36
CA GLY A 291 0.60 -3.77 2.57
C GLY A 291 0.44 -2.54 3.44
N ILE A 292 -0.30 -1.55 2.95
CA ILE A 292 -0.43 -0.23 3.58
C ILE A 292 -1.89 0.20 3.64
N SER A 293 -2.31 0.81 4.75
CA SER A 293 -3.67 1.36 4.94
C SER A 293 -4.80 0.35 4.70
N GLY A 294 -4.55 -0.94 4.99
CA GLY A 294 -5.52 -2.02 4.76
C GLY A 294 -5.62 -2.48 3.30
N ILE A 295 -4.77 -1.95 2.42
CA ILE A 295 -4.62 -2.39 1.03
C ILE A 295 -3.51 -3.43 0.98
N GLN A 296 -3.82 -4.60 0.42
CA GLN A 296 -2.83 -5.62 0.11
C GLN A 296 -1.99 -5.15 -1.09
N SER A 297 -0.70 -4.91 -0.86
CA SER A 297 0.19 -4.35 -1.90
C SER A 297 1.63 -4.78 -1.78
N TYR A 298 2.00 -5.50 -0.72
CA TYR A 298 3.39 -5.88 -0.49
C TYR A 298 3.68 -7.27 -1.04
N ALA A 299 4.75 -7.38 -1.81
CA ALA A 299 5.25 -8.64 -2.34
C ALA A 299 6.77 -8.63 -2.40
N TYR A 300 7.39 -9.76 -2.05
CA TYR A 300 8.84 -9.92 -2.03
C TYR A 300 9.28 -11.38 -2.19
N PRO A 301 10.51 -11.62 -2.70
CA PRO A 301 11.13 -12.94 -2.71
C PRO A 301 11.35 -13.50 -1.30
N VAL A 302 11.00 -14.77 -1.08
CA VAL A 302 11.38 -15.49 0.14
C VAL A 302 12.69 -16.22 -0.15
N ILE A 303 13.77 -15.72 0.43
CA ILE A 303 15.09 -16.30 0.27
C ILE A 303 15.27 -17.28 1.41
N SER A 304 15.17 -18.58 1.12
CA SER A 304 15.66 -19.62 2.02
C SER A 304 17.18 -19.49 2.11
N GLU A 305 17.72 -19.41 3.32
CA GLU A 305 19.16 -19.53 3.57
C GLU A 305 19.73 -20.85 3.05
#